data_AF-A0A6G4ZRI5-F1
#
_entry.id   AF-A0A6G4ZRI5-F1
#
_cell.length_a   1.000
_cell.length_b   1.000
_cell.length_c   1.000
_cell.angle_alpha   90.00
_cell.angle_beta   90.00
_cell.angle_gamma   90.00
#
_symmetry.space_group_name_H-M   'P 1'
#
loop_
_entity.id
_entity.type
_entity.pdbx_description
1 polymer ?
#
loop_
_entity_poly.entity_id
_entity_poly.type
_entity_poly.pdbx_seq_one_letter_code
_entity_poly.pdbx_strand_id
1 'polypeptide(L)'
;GVTIIFGAFALFWFVGIHGPSIVEPAIAAITYANIEANFKLLQAGEHADKIITSGTQMFIVTFGGTGATLVVPFMLMWMTKSKRNKAIGRASVVPTFFGVNEPILFGAPLVLNPVFFIPFVLAPIVNVWIFKLFVEVLGMNSFSVNLPWTTPGPLGIIMGTGFGLWSFVLAITLIVVDIIIYYPFLKVYDSEILDEEEGRKESNSDLKEKVAANFDTKKADSILAASGVSDDAAKASNITEQTNVLVLCAGGGTSGLLANALNKAAEEYHVPVKAAAGGYGAHMDIMKEYQLIILAPQVASNYEDIKQDTDRLGIKLAKTQGAEYIKLTRDGQAALDFVQQQFEN
;
A
#
# COMPACT_ATOMS: atom_id res chain seq x y z
N GLY A 1 -19.78 -0.39 -15.76
CA GLY A 1 -18.70 -1.37 -15.91
C GLY A 1 -17.42 -0.86 -15.27
N VAL A 2 -16.61 -0.08 -16.01
CA VAL A 2 -15.28 0.40 -15.57
C VAL A 2 -15.26 1.08 -14.20
N THR A 3 -16.26 1.91 -13.90
CA THR A 3 -16.39 2.57 -12.57
C THR A 3 -16.55 1.58 -11.42
N ILE A 4 -17.31 0.50 -11.63
CA ILE A 4 -17.55 -0.52 -10.59
C ILE A 4 -16.25 -1.30 -10.37
N ILE A 5 -15.63 -1.76 -11.46
CA ILE A 5 -14.39 -2.55 -11.42
C ILE A 5 -13.29 -1.74 -10.72
N PHE A 6 -12.98 -0.55 -11.23
CA PHE A 6 -11.85 0.23 -10.77
C PHE A 6 -12.12 1.01 -9.48
N GLY A 7 -13.38 1.37 -9.20
CA GLY A 7 -13.78 1.88 -7.90
C GLY A 7 -13.60 0.85 -6.79
N ALA A 8 -13.78 -0.45 -7.08
CA ALA A 8 -13.59 -1.52 -6.10
C ALA A 8 -12.13 -1.65 -5.64
N PHE A 9 -11.14 -1.38 -6.50
CA PHE A 9 -9.72 -1.36 -6.10
C PHE A 9 -9.48 -0.39 -4.95
N ALA A 10 -9.93 0.85 -5.12
CA ALA A 10 -9.79 1.88 -4.10
C ALA A 10 -10.65 1.60 -2.87
N LEU A 11 -11.88 1.10 -3.06
CA LEU A 11 -12.78 0.80 -1.95
C LEU A 11 -12.21 -0.28 -1.02
N PHE A 12 -11.72 -1.41 -1.57
CA PHE A 12 -11.14 -2.47 -0.77
C PHE A 12 -9.90 -2.00 -0.02
N TRP A 13 -9.02 -1.25 -0.68
CA TRP A 13 -7.85 -0.69 -0.01
C TRP A 13 -8.25 0.30 1.08
N PHE A 14 -9.24 1.15 0.83
CA PHE A 14 -9.69 2.08 1.85
C PHE A 14 -10.13 1.37 3.15
N VAL A 15 -10.77 0.20 3.05
CA VAL A 15 -11.17 -0.63 4.20
C VAL A 15 -10.06 -1.54 4.73
N GLY A 16 -8.83 -1.43 4.22
CA GLY A 16 -7.65 -2.16 4.70
C GLY A 16 -7.38 -3.51 4.02
N ILE A 17 -8.10 -3.82 2.93
CA ILE A 17 -7.90 -5.04 2.13
C ILE A 17 -7.16 -4.67 0.84
N HIS A 18 -6.10 -5.39 0.48
CA HIS A 18 -5.32 -5.05 -0.72
C HIS A 18 -6.18 -5.16 -2.01
N GLY A 19 -6.69 -4.02 -2.49
CA GLY A 19 -7.67 -3.97 -3.57
C GLY A 19 -7.25 -4.68 -4.87
N PRO A 20 -6.02 -4.44 -5.38
CA PRO A 20 -5.53 -5.17 -6.56
C PRO A 20 -5.61 -6.68 -6.42
N SER A 21 -5.24 -7.24 -5.26
CA SER A 21 -5.23 -8.69 -5.05
C SER A 21 -6.63 -9.31 -5.06
N ILE A 22 -7.68 -8.51 -4.82
CA ILE A 22 -9.07 -8.98 -4.83
C ILE A 22 -9.68 -8.85 -6.23
N VAL A 23 -9.45 -7.72 -6.91
CA VAL A 23 -10.15 -7.41 -8.16
C VAL A 23 -9.42 -7.95 -9.39
N GLU A 24 -8.08 -7.95 -9.39
CA GLU A 24 -7.28 -8.36 -10.55
C GLU A 24 -7.56 -9.80 -11.00
N PRO A 25 -7.65 -10.82 -10.12
CA PRO A 25 -7.97 -12.19 -10.55
C PRO A 25 -9.27 -12.31 -11.33
N ALA A 26 -10.26 -11.46 -11.02
CA ALA A 26 -11.56 -11.46 -11.70
C ALA A 26 -11.54 -10.85 -13.10
N ILE A 27 -10.54 -9.99 -13.40
CA ILE A 27 -10.44 -9.28 -14.68
C ILE A 27 -9.19 -9.63 -15.49
N ALA A 28 -8.25 -10.41 -14.94
CA ALA A 28 -6.96 -10.70 -15.54
C ALA A 28 -7.08 -11.23 -16.99
N ALA A 29 -7.96 -12.22 -17.20
CA ALA A 29 -8.14 -12.83 -18.51
C ALA A 29 -8.57 -11.80 -19.58
N ILE A 30 -9.53 -10.93 -19.25
CA ILE A 30 -10.01 -9.92 -20.20
C ILE A 30 -8.99 -8.79 -20.40
N THR A 31 -8.25 -8.40 -19.35
CA THR A 31 -7.25 -7.33 -19.46
C THR A 31 -6.09 -7.72 -20.38
N TYR A 32 -5.63 -8.98 -20.33
CA TYR A 32 -4.55 -9.45 -21.21
C TYR A 32 -5.05 -9.67 -22.65
N ALA A 33 -6.24 -10.25 -22.82
CA ALA A 33 -6.85 -10.42 -24.14
C ALA A 33 -7.04 -9.08 -24.87
N ASN A 34 -7.44 -8.03 -24.15
CA ASN A 34 -7.62 -6.70 -24.71
C ASN A 34 -6.31 -6.01 -25.12
N ILE A 35 -5.21 -6.27 -24.42
CA ILE A 35 -3.89 -5.77 -24.85
C ILE A 35 -3.48 -6.41 -26.16
N GLU A 36 -3.64 -7.73 -26.29
CA GLU A 36 -3.33 -8.43 -27.53
C GLU A 36 -4.23 -7.93 -28.68
N ALA A 37 -5.51 -7.71 -28.41
CA ALA A 37 -6.44 -7.13 -29.39
C ALA A 37 -5.99 -5.73 -29.85
N ASN A 38 -5.65 -4.84 -28.91
CA ASN A 38 -5.13 -3.51 -29.23
C ASN A 38 -3.83 -3.57 -30.03
N PHE A 39 -2.92 -4.48 -29.68
CA PHE A 39 -1.68 -4.67 -30.41
C PHE A 39 -1.93 -5.07 -31.87
N LYS A 40 -2.87 -6.01 -32.12
CA LYS A 40 -3.27 -6.42 -33.48
C LYS A 40 -3.92 -5.27 -34.27
N LEU A 41 -4.78 -4.47 -33.62
CA LEU A 41 -5.38 -3.29 -34.24
C LEU A 41 -4.29 -2.31 -34.71
N LEU A 42 -3.32 -2.00 -33.85
CA LEU A 42 -2.21 -1.12 -34.23
C LEU A 42 -1.35 -1.69 -35.37
N GLN A 43 -1.09 -3.01 -35.38
CA GLN A 43 -0.37 -3.65 -36.49
C GLN A 43 -1.11 -3.54 -37.82
N ALA A 44 -2.45 -3.54 -37.79
CA ALA A 44 -3.29 -3.31 -38.96
C ALA A 44 -3.42 -1.83 -39.35
N GLY A 45 -2.81 -0.91 -38.59
CA GLY A 45 -2.97 0.54 -38.79
C GLY A 45 -4.30 1.09 -38.28
N GLU A 46 -5.02 0.32 -37.46
CA GLU A 46 -6.30 0.69 -36.87
C GLU A 46 -6.14 1.34 -35.48
N HIS A 47 -7.23 1.90 -34.95
CA HIS A 47 -7.27 2.56 -33.65
C HIS A 47 -7.42 1.54 -32.52
N ALA A 48 -6.52 1.57 -31.53
CA ALA A 48 -6.59 0.72 -30.35
C ALA A 48 -7.65 1.25 -29.37
N ASP A 49 -8.81 0.60 -29.33
CA ASP A 49 -10.00 1.09 -28.64
C ASP A 49 -10.31 0.37 -27.31
N LYS A 50 -9.65 -0.76 -27.00
CA LYS A 50 -9.96 -1.53 -25.79
C LYS A 50 -9.38 -0.84 -24.57
N ILE A 51 -10.25 -0.34 -23.70
CA ILE A 51 -9.87 0.42 -22.50
C ILE A 51 -9.54 -0.48 -21.31
N ILE A 52 -10.19 -1.64 -21.17
CA ILE A 52 -9.96 -2.54 -20.03
C ILE A 52 -8.70 -3.36 -20.29
N THR A 53 -7.55 -2.85 -19.88
CA THR A 53 -6.23 -3.45 -20.08
C THR A 53 -5.45 -3.44 -18.76
N SER A 54 -4.36 -4.21 -18.68
CA SER A 54 -3.47 -4.17 -17.51
C SER A 54 -2.86 -2.77 -17.33
N GLY A 55 -2.51 -2.09 -18.44
CA GLY A 55 -1.98 -0.73 -18.42
C GLY A 55 -2.97 0.30 -17.85
N THR A 56 -4.26 0.17 -18.15
CA THR A 56 -5.30 1.02 -17.55
C THR A 56 -5.38 0.83 -16.04
N GLN A 57 -5.30 -0.42 -15.56
CA GLN A 57 -5.22 -0.68 -14.13
C GLN A 57 -3.98 -0.01 -13.53
N MET A 58 -2.80 -0.31 -14.05
CA MET A 58 -1.51 0.05 -13.46
C MET A 58 -1.21 1.56 -13.51
N PHE A 59 -1.50 2.22 -14.63
CA PHE A 59 -1.02 3.58 -14.91
C PHE A 59 -2.12 4.65 -14.94
N ILE A 60 -3.39 4.27 -14.93
CA ILE A 60 -4.52 5.22 -14.89
C ILE A 60 -5.25 5.12 -13.56
N VAL A 61 -5.66 3.91 -13.18
CA VAL A 61 -6.48 3.66 -11.98
C VAL A 61 -5.63 3.69 -10.73
N THR A 62 -4.50 3.00 -10.73
CA THR A 62 -3.52 3.02 -9.64
C THR A 62 -2.36 3.96 -9.93
N PHE A 63 -2.68 5.17 -10.41
CA PHE A 63 -1.66 6.15 -10.80
C PHE A 63 -0.81 6.59 -9.61
N GLY A 64 0.44 6.11 -9.55
CA GLY A 64 1.30 6.23 -8.38
C GLY A 64 0.83 5.43 -7.17
N GLY A 65 0.16 4.30 -7.39
CA GLY A 65 -0.39 3.41 -6.37
C GLY A 65 -1.91 3.49 -6.24
N THR A 66 -2.48 2.67 -5.35
CA THR A 66 -3.95 2.60 -5.22
C THR A 66 -4.53 3.91 -4.72
N GLY A 67 -5.61 4.37 -5.35
CA GLY A 67 -6.24 5.66 -5.05
C GLY A 67 -5.74 6.82 -5.92
N ALA A 68 -4.93 6.56 -6.95
CA ALA A 68 -4.31 7.58 -7.79
C ALA A 68 -3.48 8.59 -6.96
N THR A 69 -2.63 8.05 -6.07
CA THR A 69 -1.93 8.84 -5.05
C THR A 69 -0.64 9.48 -5.52
N LEU A 70 -0.28 9.40 -6.81
CA LEU A 70 1.01 9.91 -7.33
C LEU A 70 1.35 11.30 -6.79
N VAL A 71 0.37 12.19 -6.82
CA VAL A 71 0.53 13.60 -6.45
C VAL A 71 0.55 13.85 -4.94
N VAL A 72 0.02 12.93 -4.13
CA VAL A 72 -0.20 13.15 -2.69
C VAL A 72 1.11 13.36 -1.92
N PRO A 73 2.17 12.53 -2.09
CA PRO A 73 3.45 12.78 -1.43
C PRO A 73 4.09 14.12 -1.81
N PHE A 74 3.94 14.55 -3.07
CA PHE A 74 4.46 15.85 -3.53
C PHE A 74 3.70 17.00 -2.88
N MET A 75 2.37 16.89 -2.80
CA MET A 75 1.55 17.89 -2.10
C MET A 75 1.87 17.91 -0.60
N LEU A 76 2.07 16.76 0.05
CA LEU A 76 2.52 16.72 1.44
C LEU A 76 3.90 17.36 1.61
N MET A 77 4.84 17.10 0.70
CA MET A 77 6.19 17.65 0.78
C MET A 77 6.23 19.18 0.60
N TRP A 78 5.44 19.74 -0.32
CA TRP A 78 5.55 21.15 -0.73
C TRP A 78 4.42 22.07 -0.24
N MET A 79 3.21 21.54 -0.07
CA MET A 79 2.00 22.37 0.15
C MET A 79 1.49 22.36 1.59
N THR A 80 1.93 21.40 2.41
CA THR A 80 1.53 21.33 3.82
C THR A 80 2.36 22.27 4.69
N LYS A 81 1.87 22.57 5.89
CA LYS A 81 2.63 23.29 6.92
C LYS A 81 3.17 22.33 7.98
N SER A 82 2.48 21.24 8.30
CA SER A 82 2.88 20.27 9.34
C SER A 82 4.27 19.70 9.06
N LYS A 83 5.08 19.60 10.12
CA LYS A 83 6.42 19.00 10.02
C LYS A 83 6.33 17.50 9.75
N ARG A 84 5.38 16.81 10.41
CA ARG A 84 5.07 15.38 10.22
C ARG A 84 4.67 15.10 8.77
N ASN A 85 3.74 15.86 8.23
CA ASN A 85 3.26 15.68 6.86
C ASN A 85 4.37 15.90 5.83
N LYS A 86 5.21 16.93 5.99
CA LYS A 86 6.38 17.15 5.12
C LYS A 86 7.37 15.99 5.16
N ALA A 87 7.63 15.43 6.34
CA ALA A 87 8.54 14.30 6.50
C ALA A 87 7.99 13.05 5.80
N ILE A 88 6.71 12.74 5.99
CA ILE A 88 6.04 11.61 5.32
C ILE A 88 6.05 11.80 3.81
N GLY A 89 5.72 13.00 3.31
CA GLY A 89 5.76 13.33 1.89
C GLY A 89 7.14 13.04 1.28
N ARG A 90 8.21 13.56 1.88
CA ARG A 90 9.60 13.33 1.42
C ARG A 90 9.97 11.85 1.39
N ALA A 91 9.60 11.08 2.43
CA ALA A 91 9.87 9.65 2.49
C ALA A 91 9.09 8.84 1.44
N SER A 92 7.92 9.34 1.03
CA SER A 92 6.97 8.60 0.18
C SER A 92 7.07 8.96 -1.30
N VAL A 93 7.68 10.09 -1.69
CA VAL A 93 7.77 10.55 -3.08
C VAL A 93 8.40 9.49 -3.99
N VAL A 94 9.57 8.97 -3.62
CA VAL A 94 10.29 8.01 -4.47
C VAL A 94 9.49 6.71 -4.62
N PRO A 95 9.07 6.01 -3.55
CA PRO A 95 8.23 4.80 -3.70
C PRO A 95 6.98 5.02 -4.56
N THR A 96 6.25 6.12 -4.30
CA THR A 96 4.97 6.41 -4.99
C THR A 96 5.20 6.69 -6.47
N PHE A 97 6.34 7.28 -6.83
CA PHE A 97 6.69 7.50 -8.24
C PHE A 97 6.77 6.18 -9.02
N PHE A 98 7.19 5.09 -8.38
CA PHE A 98 7.24 3.72 -8.92
C PHE A 98 6.00 2.88 -8.54
N GLY A 99 4.87 3.52 -8.21
CA GLY A 99 3.61 2.84 -7.93
C GLY A 99 3.50 2.20 -6.53
N VAL A 100 4.52 2.33 -5.68
CA VAL A 100 4.57 1.77 -4.32
C VAL A 100 4.12 2.84 -3.32
N ASN A 101 2.85 2.83 -2.90
CA ASN A 101 2.28 3.93 -2.12
C ASN A 101 1.98 3.59 -0.65
N GLU A 102 2.39 2.43 -0.15
CA GLU A 102 2.18 2.08 1.26
C GLU A 102 2.81 3.08 2.26
N PRO A 103 4.00 3.67 1.99
CA PRO A 103 4.56 4.68 2.88
C PRO A 103 3.61 5.86 3.10
N ILE A 104 2.84 6.28 2.10
CA ILE A 104 1.84 7.34 2.24
C ILE A 104 0.53 6.81 2.81
N LEU A 105 0.06 5.64 2.35
CA LEU A 105 -1.18 5.01 2.84
C LEU A 105 -1.17 4.82 4.35
N PHE A 106 0.00 4.49 4.90
CA PHE A 106 0.19 4.17 6.30
C PHE A 106 0.89 5.27 7.10
N GLY A 107 1.76 6.05 6.45
CA GLY A 107 2.44 7.18 7.10
C GLY A 107 1.49 8.32 7.40
N ALA A 108 0.70 8.76 6.41
CA ALA A 108 -0.27 9.85 6.52
C ALA A 108 -1.71 9.35 6.80
N PRO A 109 -1.82 8.19 7.46
CA PRO A 109 -2.89 7.19 7.33
C PRO A 109 -4.02 7.59 6.36
N LEU A 110 -3.85 7.38 5.05
CA LEU A 110 -4.95 7.59 4.09
C LEU A 110 -6.00 6.48 4.21
N VAL A 111 -5.55 5.27 4.52
CA VAL A 111 -6.41 4.10 4.73
C VAL A 111 -7.22 4.29 6.01
N LEU A 112 -8.52 3.96 5.96
CA LEU A 112 -9.49 4.14 7.05
C LEU A 112 -9.69 5.58 7.53
N ASN A 113 -9.05 6.58 6.90
CA ASN A 113 -9.24 7.99 7.26
C ASN A 113 -10.43 8.59 6.49
N PRO A 114 -11.52 8.96 7.17
CA PRO A 114 -12.72 9.47 6.52
C PRO A 114 -12.48 10.72 5.66
N VAL A 115 -11.49 11.55 6.01
CA VAL A 115 -11.12 12.75 5.25
C VAL A 115 -10.67 12.37 3.84
N PHE A 116 -9.94 11.26 3.70
CA PHE A 116 -9.42 10.81 2.41
C PHE A 116 -10.34 9.84 1.67
N PHE A 117 -11.45 9.38 2.27
CA PHE A 117 -12.35 8.42 1.61
C PHE A 117 -12.81 8.89 0.22
N ILE A 118 -13.32 10.12 0.16
CA ILE A 118 -13.85 10.70 -1.08
C ILE A 118 -12.77 10.80 -2.16
N PRO A 119 -11.64 11.50 -1.96
CA PRO A 119 -10.64 11.64 -3.00
C PRO A 119 -10.00 10.29 -3.37
N PHE A 120 -9.83 9.38 -2.40
CA PHE A 120 -9.21 8.07 -2.63
C PHE A 120 -10.02 7.17 -3.57
N VAL A 121 -11.35 7.21 -3.45
CA VAL A 121 -12.25 6.44 -4.33
C VAL A 121 -12.56 7.20 -5.62
N LEU A 122 -12.73 8.52 -5.54
CA LEU A 122 -13.14 9.35 -6.67
C LEU A 122 -12.04 9.53 -7.72
N ALA A 123 -10.79 9.76 -7.31
CA ALA A 123 -9.70 10.05 -8.24
C ALA A 123 -9.47 8.92 -9.27
N PRO A 124 -9.37 7.63 -8.88
CA PRO A 124 -9.26 6.53 -9.84
C PRO A 124 -10.45 6.43 -10.82
N ILE A 125 -11.66 6.72 -10.33
CA ILE A 125 -12.88 6.71 -11.15
C ILE A 125 -12.80 7.84 -12.18
N VAL A 126 -12.47 9.05 -11.76
CA VAL A 126 -12.33 10.20 -12.67
C VAL A 126 -11.23 9.95 -13.69
N ASN A 127 -10.09 9.39 -13.27
CA ASN A 127 -8.96 9.10 -14.17
C ASN A 127 -9.34 8.10 -15.27
N VAL A 128 -10.08 7.03 -14.95
CA VAL A 128 -10.52 6.09 -15.99
C VAL A 128 -11.55 6.71 -16.94
N TRP A 129 -12.41 7.62 -16.46
CA TRP A 129 -13.34 8.35 -17.32
C TRP A 129 -12.62 9.33 -18.26
N ILE A 130 -11.61 10.04 -17.76
CA ILE A 130 -10.77 10.92 -18.58
C ILE A 130 -10.03 10.09 -19.63
N PHE A 131 -9.42 8.97 -19.24
CA PHE A 131 -8.76 8.07 -20.18
C PHE A 131 -9.72 7.56 -21.27
N LYS A 132 -10.93 7.13 -20.88
CA LYS A 132 -11.98 6.72 -21.82
C LYS A 132 -12.33 7.83 -22.81
N LEU A 133 -12.46 9.07 -22.35
CA LEU A 133 -12.70 10.23 -23.22
C LEU A 133 -11.56 10.43 -24.21
N PHE A 134 -10.31 10.33 -23.76
CA PHE A 134 -9.15 10.46 -24.66
C PHE A 134 -9.14 9.37 -25.73
N VAL A 135 -9.46 8.13 -25.36
CA VAL A 135 -9.48 7.01 -26.31
C VAL A 135 -10.65 7.12 -27.29
N GLU A 136 -11.88 7.22 -26.80
CA GLU A 136 -13.08 7.11 -27.63
C GLU A 136 -13.42 8.40 -28.39
N VAL A 137 -13.09 9.58 -27.84
CA VAL A 137 -13.50 10.87 -28.40
C VAL A 137 -12.34 11.59 -29.08
N LEU A 138 -11.14 11.59 -28.46
CA LEU A 138 -9.96 12.29 -29.01
C LEU A 138 -9.12 11.40 -29.94
N GLY A 139 -9.48 10.13 -30.11
CA GLY A 139 -8.78 9.19 -30.98
C GLY A 139 -7.40 8.79 -30.47
N MET A 140 -7.13 8.91 -29.17
CA MET A 140 -5.90 8.41 -28.58
C MET A 140 -5.90 6.88 -28.59
N ASN A 141 -4.79 6.25 -28.96
CA ASN A 141 -4.67 4.80 -28.84
C ASN A 141 -4.63 4.38 -27.35
N SER A 142 -5.38 3.34 -27.01
CA SER A 142 -5.31 2.69 -25.70
C SER A 142 -4.00 1.89 -25.54
N PHE A 143 -3.78 1.31 -24.36
CA PHE A 143 -2.61 0.52 -24.05
C PHE A 143 -2.52 -0.73 -24.94
N SER A 144 -1.35 -0.94 -25.55
CA SER A 144 -1.08 -2.05 -26.47
C SER A 144 0.14 -2.89 -26.07
N VAL A 145 0.83 -2.52 -25.00
CA VAL A 145 1.98 -3.24 -24.46
C VAL A 145 1.86 -3.41 -22.95
N ASN A 146 2.37 -4.52 -22.43
CA ASN A 146 2.51 -4.73 -21.00
C ASN A 146 3.82 -4.12 -20.53
N LEU A 147 3.74 -3.23 -19.53
CA LEU A 147 4.90 -2.68 -18.83
C LEU A 147 4.89 -3.19 -17.38
N PRO A 148 6.06 -3.32 -16.74
CA PRO A 148 6.11 -3.59 -15.31
C PRO A 148 5.33 -2.51 -14.55
N TRP A 149 4.50 -2.91 -13.58
CA TRP A 149 3.68 -1.97 -12.79
C TRP A 149 4.53 -0.95 -12.00
N THR A 150 5.80 -1.28 -11.74
CA THR A 150 6.78 -0.38 -11.10
C THR A 150 7.32 0.69 -12.04
N THR A 151 6.95 0.70 -13.33
CA THR A 151 7.33 1.77 -14.26
C THR A 151 6.79 3.11 -13.74
N PRO A 152 7.58 4.20 -13.74
CA PRO A 152 7.11 5.48 -13.24
C PRO A 152 5.81 5.91 -13.91
N GLY A 153 4.78 6.22 -13.12
CA GLY A 153 3.40 6.36 -13.59
C GLY A 153 3.24 7.16 -14.89
N PRO A 154 3.72 8.42 -14.96
CA PRO A 154 3.61 9.25 -16.16
C PRO A 154 4.31 8.65 -17.39
N LEU A 155 5.47 8.01 -17.18
CA LEU A 155 6.20 7.31 -18.25
C LEU A 155 5.44 6.05 -18.68
N GLY A 156 4.83 5.32 -17.75
CA GLY A 156 3.99 4.17 -18.05
C GLY A 156 2.83 4.50 -18.99
N ILE A 157 2.17 5.66 -18.80
CA ILE A 157 1.13 6.16 -19.71
C ILE A 157 1.71 6.40 -21.10
N ILE A 158 2.79 7.17 -21.20
CA ILE A 158 3.40 7.58 -22.48
C ILE A 158 3.90 6.36 -23.26
N MET A 159 4.66 5.49 -22.60
CA MET A 159 5.22 4.29 -23.22
C MET A 159 4.13 3.28 -23.59
N GLY A 160 3.17 3.08 -22.69
CA GLY A 160 2.14 2.05 -22.83
C GLY A 160 1.13 2.33 -23.93
N THR A 161 0.95 3.61 -24.29
CA THR A 161 0.03 4.08 -25.34
C THR A 161 0.74 4.51 -26.63
N GLY A 162 2.04 4.22 -26.77
CA GLY A 162 2.78 4.37 -28.03
C GLY A 162 3.35 5.76 -28.32
N PHE A 163 3.67 6.56 -27.29
CA PHE A 163 4.34 7.86 -27.40
C PHE A 163 3.59 8.92 -28.25
N GLY A 164 2.27 8.80 -28.38
CA GLY A 164 1.45 9.79 -29.08
C GLY A 164 1.36 11.12 -28.32
N LEU A 165 1.12 12.22 -29.03
CA LEU A 165 0.93 13.55 -28.41
C LEU A 165 -0.12 13.54 -27.30
N TRP A 166 -1.25 12.87 -27.55
CA TRP A 166 -2.35 12.73 -26.58
C TRP A 166 -1.93 11.99 -25.30
N SER A 167 -0.95 11.09 -25.36
CA SER A 167 -0.41 10.37 -24.20
C SER A 167 0.29 11.31 -23.22
N PHE A 168 1.07 12.27 -23.73
CA PHE A 168 1.70 13.31 -22.91
C PHE A 168 0.67 14.24 -22.30
N VAL A 169 -0.32 14.67 -23.08
CA VAL A 169 -1.41 15.52 -22.62
C VAL A 169 -2.22 14.82 -21.53
N LEU A 170 -2.52 13.53 -21.70
CA LEU A 170 -3.23 12.74 -20.69
C LEU A 170 -2.44 12.67 -19.38
N ALA A 171 -1.15 12.33 -19.43
CA ALA A 171 -0.32 12.22 -18.22
C ALA A 171 -0.32 13.52 -17.41
N ILE A 172 -0.20 14.67 -18.07
CA ILE A 172 -0.28 15.99 -17.43
C ILE A 172 -1.71 16.25 -16.90
N THR A 173 -2.74 15.89 -17.68
CA THR A 173 -4.14 16.08 -17.30
C THR A 173 -4.47 15.32 -16.02
N LEU A 174 -4.08 14.04 -15.91
CA LEU A 174 -4.33 13.23 -14.72
C LEU A 174 -3.62 13.82 -13.49
N ILE A 175 -2.37 14.26 -13.62
CA ILE A 175 -1.65 14.94 -12.53
C ILE A 175 -2.42 16.17 -12.04
N VAL A 176 -2.88 17.03 -12.96
CA VAL A 176 -3.60 18.26 -12.62
C VAL A 176 -4.94 17.94 -11.95
N VAL A 177 -5.69 16.98 -12.50
CA VAL A 177 -6.99 16.58 -11.96
C VAL A 177 -6.84 15.95 -10.57
N ASP A 178 -5.86 15.07 -10.38
CA ASP A 178 -5.62 14.45 -9.08
C ASP A 178 -5.22 15.49 -8.03
N ILE A 179 -4.41 16.50 -8.39
CA ILE A 179 -4.12 17.64 -7.51
C ILE A 179 -5.42 18.35 -7.12
N ILE A 180 -6.29 18.65 -8.07
CA ILE A 180 -7.57 19.34 -7.81
C ILE A 180 -8.47 18.51 -6.88
N ILE A 181 -8.55 17.19 -7.08
CA ILE A 181 -9.37 16.29 -6.28
C ILE A 181 -8.85 16.20 -4.85
N TYR A 182 -7.54 15.99 -4.67
CA TYR A 182 -6.95 15.75 -3.35
C TYR A 182 -6.68 17.03 -2.54
N TYR A 183 -6.41 18.16 -3.20
CA TYR A 183 -6.04 19.41 -2.53
C TYR A 183 -6.98 19.86 -1.40
N PRO A 184 -8.32 19.91 -1.58
CA PRO A 184 -9.21 20.38 -0.51
C PRO A 184 -9.15 19.48 0.73
N PHE A 185 -9.08 18.17 0.55
CA PHE A 185 -9.03 17.21 1.66
C PHE A 185 -7.67 17.22 2.36
N LEU A 186 -6.59 17.37 1.58
CA LEU A 186 -5.24 17.50 2.12
C LEU A 186 -5.10 18.76 2.99
N LYS A 187 -5.76 19.86 2.61
CA LYS A 187 -5.78 21.09 3.42
C LYS A 187 -6.50 20.90 4.75
N VAL A 188 -7.61 20.15 4.77
CA VAL A 188 -8.34 19.81 6.00
C VAL A 188 -7.47 18.95 6.90
N TYR A 189 -6.92 17.85 6.36
CA TYR A 189 -6.03 16.95 7.08
C TYR A 189 -4.79 17.67 7.65
N ASP A 190 -4.15 18.53 6.86
CA ASP A 190 -2.98 19.28 7.32
C ASP A 190 -3.32 20.22 8.49
N SER A 191 -4.50 20.85 8.47
CA SER A 191 -4.97 21.67 9.58
C SER A 191 -5.16 20.86 10.87
N GLU A 192 -5.72 19.65 10.76
CA GLU A 192 -5.91 18.76 11.92
C GLU A 192 -4.56 18.35 12.51
N ILE A 193 -3.59 17.99 11.67
CA ILE A 193 -2.26 17.57 12.12
C ILE A 193 -1.47 18.74 12.71
N LEU A 194 -1.62 19.94 12.16
CA LEU A 194 -1.01 21.15 12.73
C LEU A 194 -1.56 21.48 14.11
N ASP A 195 -2.87 21.34 14.31
CA ASP A 195 -3.48 21.57 15.62
C ASP A 195 -3.02 20.53 16.65
N GLU A 196 -2.80 19.28 16.23
CA GLU A 196 -2.15 18.25 17.05
C GLU A 196 -0.69 18.62 17.38
N GLU A 197 0.10 19.04 16.39
CA GLU A 197 1.52 19.41 16.56
C GLU A 197 1.71 20.62 17.47
N GLU A 198 0.78 21.57 17.45
CA GLU A 198 0.81 22.80 18.24
C GLU A 198 0.10 22.65 19.60
N GLY A 199 -0.37 21.44 19.93
CA GLY A 199 -1.05 21.14 21.20
C GLY A 199 -2.41 21.82 21.36
N ARG A 200 -3.01 22.29 20.25
CA ARG A 200 -4.34 22.94 20.23
C ARG A 200 -5.49 21.93 20.21
N LYS A 201 -5.21 20.68 19.82
CA LYS A 201 -6.12 19.54 19.90
C LYS A 201 -5.37 18.34 20.48
N GLU A 202 -5.97 17.64 21.44
CA GLU A 202 -5.50 16.31 21.84
C GLU A 202 -5.77 15.31 20.71
N SER A 203 -4.86 14.36 20.51
CA SER A 203 -4.93 13.30 19.50
C SER A 203 -6.21 12.48 19.63
N ASN A 204 -7.26 12.86 18.90
CA ASN A 204 -8.49 12.11 18.59
C ASN A 204 -8.89 11.05 19.65
N SER A 205 -9.01 11.49 20.90
CA SER A 205 -9.60 10.71 22.00
C SER A 205 -11.07 10.40 21.68
N ASP A 206 -11.76 11.28 20.96
CA ASP A 206 -13.17 11.15 20.58
C ASP A 206 -13.50 9.86 19.80
N LEU A 207 -12.60 9.34 18.96
CA LEU A 207 -12.83 8.09 18.21
C LEU A 207 -12.59 6.86 19.10
N LYS A 208 -11.56 6.89 19.96
CA LYS A 208 -11.35 5.85 20.98
C LYS A 208 -12.49 5.84 22.01
N GLU A 209 -12.98 7.00 22.39
CA GLU A 209 -14.04 7.19 23.38
C GLU A 209 -15.41 6.82 22.81
N LYS A 210 -15.70 7.12 21.53
CA LYS A 210 -16.92 6.64 20.83
C LYS A 210 -16.90 5.15 20.51
N VAL A 211 -15.72 4.56 20.28
CA VAL A 211 -15.57 3.10 20.13
C VAL A 211 -15.73 2.40 21.49
N ALA A 212 -15.14 2.96 22.55
CA ALA A 212 -15.31 2.46 23.92
C ALA A 212 -16.76 2.63 24.44
N ALA A 213 -17.47 3.70 24.04
CA ALA A 213 -18.86 3.93 24.44
C ALA A 213 -19.87 3.01 23.75
N ASN A 214 -19.53 2.46 22.57
CA ASN A 214 -20.42 1.60 21.77
C ASN A 214 -20.06 0.11 21.82
N PHE A 215 -18.96 -0.27 22.46
CA PHE A 215 -18.59 -1.66 22.74
C PHE A 215 -18.65 -1.91 24.24
N ASP A 216 -19.46 -2.88 24.67
CA ASP A 216 -19.51 -3.30 26.07
C ASP A 216 -18.22 -4.05 26.43
N THR A 217 -17.17 -3.30 26.78
CA THR A 217 -15.83 -3.83 27.12
C THR A 217 -15.83 -4.63 28.40
N LYS A 218 -16.93 -4.68 29.17
CA LYS A 218 -17.03 -5.40 30.44
C LYS A 218 -16.67 -6.88 30.34
N LYS A 219 -16.92 -7.52 29.19
CA LYS A 219 -16.46 -8.90 28.94
C LYS A 219 -14.95 -9.00 28.71
N ALA A 220 -14.36 -8.07 27.97
CA ALA A 220 -12.91 -8.02 27.75
C ALA A 220 -12.15 -7.66 29.03
N ASP A 221 -12.68 -6.69 29.80
CA ASP A 221 -12.10 -6.23 31.06
C ASP A 221 -12.20 -7.31 32.15
N SER A 222 -13.28 -8.11 32.17
CA SER A 222 -13.40 -9.26 33.09
C SER A 222 -12.44 -10.41 32.78
N ILE A 223 -12.05 -10.58 31.50
CA ILE A 223 -11.05 -11.57 31.09
C ILE A 223 -9.64 -11.08 31.45
N LEU A 224 -9.37 -9.78 31.32
CA LEU A 224 -8.11 -9.14 31.75
C LEU A 224 -7.95 -9.14 33.28
N ALA A 225 -9.02 -8.90 34.03
CA ALA A 225 -9.02 -8.95 35.49
C ALA A 225 -8.86 -10.40 36.03
N ALA A 226 -9.39 -11.39 35.31
CA ALA A 226 -9.22 -12.81 35.66
C ALA A 226 -7.83 -13.38 35.30
N SER A 227 -7.05 -12.68 34.47
CA SER A 227 -5.72 -13.11 34.02
C SER A 227 -4.56 -12.48 34.79
N GLY A 228 -4.82 -11.67 35.82
CA GLY A 228 -3.84 -11.33 36.86
C GLY A 228 -2.57 -10.63 36.36
N VAL A 229 -2.66 -9.77 35.36
CA VAL A 229 -1.49 -9.01 34.88
C VAL A 229 -1.37 -7.71 35.69
N SER A 230 -0.53 -7.75 36.72
CA SER A 230 0.03 -6.57 37.38
C SER A 230 1.12 -5.93 36.50
N ASP A 231 1.22 -4.60 36.57
CA ASP A 231 2.13 -3.69 35.82
C ASP A 231 3.66 -3.91 36.03
N ASP A 232 4.11 -5.08 36.49
CA ASP A 232 5.52 -5.38 36.78
C ASP A 232 6.07 -6.56 35.97
N ALA A 233 6.03 -6.46 34.64
CA ALA A 233 6.67 -7.47 33.78
C ALA A 233 7.42 -6.85 32.61
N ALA A 234 8.55 -6.20 32.92
CA ALA A 234 9.71 -6.28 32.05
C ALA A 234 10.17 -7.75 31.96
N LYS A 235 9.51 -8.54 31.11
CA LYS A 235 9.97 -9.89 30.77
C LYS A 235 10.96 -9.78 29.62
N ALA A 236 12.19 -10.16 29.92
CA ALA A 236 13.25 -10.39 28.96
C ALA A 236 12.74 -11.22 27.76
N SER A 237 13.04 -10.75 26.56
CA SER A 237 12.89 -11.52 25.33
C SER A 237 13.70 -12.81 25.46
N ASN A 238 13.05 -13.97 25.30
CA ASN A 238 13.67 -15.30 25.42
C ASN A 238 14.26 -15.80 24.08
N ILE A 239 14.65 -14.90 23.17
CA ILE A 239 15.32 -15.30 21.93
C ILE A 239 16.80 -15.54 22.26
N THR A 240 17.18 -16.80 22.45
CA THR A 240 18.54 -17.21 22.84
C THR A 240 19.45 -17.56 21.66
N GLU A 241 18.89 -17.76 20.46
CA GLU A 241 19.62 -18.09 19.22
C GLU A 241 19.36 -17.04 18.13
N GLN A 242 20.38 -16.80 17.28
CA GLN A 242 20.28 -15.79 16.23
C GLN A 242 19.17 -16.12 15.22
N THR A 243 18.15 -15.27 15.16
CA THR A 243 16.98 -15.45 14.31
C THR A 243 17.04 -14.49 13.12
N ASN A 244 17.17 -15.04 11.91
CA ASN A 244 17.10 -14.28 10.68
C ASN A 244 15.64 -14.22 10.18
N VAL A 245 15.14 -13.00 10.00
CA VAL A 245 13.76 -12.71 9.56
C VAL A 245 13.78 -12.11 8.15
N LEU A 246 13.01 -12.66 7.23
CA LEU A 246 12.80 -12.09 5.90
C LEU A 246 11.40 -11.48 5.81
N VAL A 247 11.33 -10.17 5.61
CA VAL A 247 10.07 -9.47 5.37
C VAL A 247 9.86 -9.34 3.87
N LEU A 248 8.71 -9.83 3.36
CA LEU A 248 8.37 -9.78 1.93
C LEU A 248 7.22 -8.81 1.68
N CYS A 249 7.37 -7.94 0.69
CA CYS A 249 6.28 -7.15 0.13
C CYS A 249 6.26 -7.23 -1.41
N ALA A 250 5.46 -6.41 -2.09
CA ALA A 250 5.40 -6.44 -3.55
C ALA A 250 6.70 -5.98 -4.24
N GLY A 251 7.43 -5.03 -3.65
CA GLY A 251 8.57 -4.35 -4.30
C GLY A 251 9.75 -3.95 -3.41
N GLY A 252 9.89 -4.54 -2.22
CA GLY A 252 11.01 -4.29 -1.29
C GLY A 252 10.92 -3.03 -0.41
N GLY A 253 10.18 -2.00 -0.82
CA GLY A 253 10.07 -0.74 -0.06
C GLY A 253 9.38 -0.93 1.30
N THR A 254 8.15 -1.45 1.28
CA THR A 254 7.34 -1.67 2.48
C THR A 254 7.98 -2.67 3.44
N SER A 255 8.54 -3.76 2.93
CA SER A 255 9.31 -4.73 3.73
C SER A 255 10.52 -4.09 4.42
N GLY A 256 11.14 -3.08 3.80
CA GLY A 256 12.21 -2.30 4.40
C GLY A 256 11.80 -1.56 5.68
N LEU A 257 10.55 -1.10 5.80
CA LEU A 257 10.07 -0.40 6.99
C LEU A 257 10.11 -1.31 8.23
N LEU A 258 9.51 -2.51 8.12
CA LEU A 258 9.48 -3.45 9.24
C LEU A 258 10.86 -4.06 9.49
N ALA A 259 11.63 -4.38 8.45
CA ALA A 259 12.98 -4.90 8.62
C ALA A 259 13.89 -3.91 9.37
N ASN A 260 13.80 -2.62 9.05
CA ASN A 260 14.56 -1.58 9.76
C ASN A 260 14.08 -1.40 11.20
N ALA A 261 12.76 -1.43 11.44
CA ALA A 261 12.21 -1.37 12.79
C ALA A 261 12.69 -2.54 13.66
N LEU A 262 12.66 -3.76 13.12
CA LEU A 262 13.17 -4.97 13.78
C LEU A 262 14.66 -4.86 14.08
N ASN A 263 15.49 -4.45 13.11
CA ASN A 263 16.93 -4.33 13.31
C ASN A 263 17.27 -3.28 14.38
N LYS A 264 16.58 -2.13 14.36
CA LYS A 264 16.79 -1.07 15.36
C LYS A 264 16.36 -1.54 16.76
N ALA A 265 15.22 -2.21 16.86
CA ALA A 265 14.73 -2.76 18.12
C ALA A 265 15.65 -3.87 18.64
N ALA A 266 16.13 -4.74 17.77
CA ALA A 266 17.06 -5.82 18.13
C ALA A 266 18.36 -5.26 18.73
N GLU A 267 18.90 -4.19 18.16
CA GLU A 267 20.06 -3.48 18.70
C GLU A 267 19.76 -2.80 20.04
N GLU A 268 18.62 -2.10 20.16
CA GLU A 268 18.20 -1.40 21.38
C GLU A 268 17.96 -2.35 22.56
N TYR A 269 17.24 -3.45 22.32
CA TYR A 269 16.86 -4.43 23.33
C TYR A 269 17.84 -5.61 23.45
N HIS A 270 18.96 -5.58 22.70
CA HIS A 270 20.00 -6.62 22.70
C HIS A 270 19.46 -8.03 22.41
N VAL A 271 18.50 -8.11 21.49
CA VAL A 271 17.85 -9.35 21.07
C VAL A 271 18.55 -9.84 19.80
N PRO A 272 18.91 -11.13 19.68
CA PRO A 272 19.67 -11.65 18.53
C PRO A 272 18.77 -11.87 17.30
N VAL A 273 18.11 -10.82 16.82
CA VAL A 273 17.27 -10.83 15.62
C VAL A 273 17.94 -10.00 14.52
N LYS A 274 17.96 -10.54 13.29
CA LYS A 274 18.42 -9.80 12.11
C LYS A 274 17.38 -9.89 11.01
N ALA A 275 16.88 -8.75 10.56
CA ALA A 275 15.83 -8.68 9.56
C ALA A 275 16.36 -8.17 8.20
N ALA A 276 15.87 -8.78 7.12
CA ALA A 276 16.11 -8.35 5.75
C ALA A 276 14.77 -8.10 5.04
N ALA A 277 14.81 -7.27 3.99
CA ALA A 277 13.65 -6.94 3.18
C ALA A 277 13.79 -7.53 1.77
N GLY A 278 12.67 -8.00 1.22
CA GLY A 278 12.62 -8.53 -0.14
C GLY A 278 11.29 -8.25 -0.84
N GLY A 279 11.31 -8.46 -2.16
CA GLY A 279 10.12 -8.54 -2.99
C GLY A 279 9.63 -9.98 -3.12
N TYR A 280 8.31 -10.18 -3.08
CA TYR A 280 7.70 -11.47 -3.38
C TYR A 280 8.01 -11.85 -4.85
N GLY A 281 8.46 -13.08 -5.08
CA GLY A 281 9.04 -13.54 -6.35
C GLY A 281 10.58 -13.55 -6.39
N ALA A 282 11.26 -12.67 -5.65
CA ALA A 282 12.73 -12.62 -5.58
C ALA A 282 13.33 -13.42 -4.41
N HIS A 283 12.49 -14.09 -3.62
CA HIS A 283 12.88 -14.73 -2.36
C HIS A 283 13.23 -16.22 -2.51
N MET A 284 12.90 -16.85 -3.64
CA MET A 284 13.03 -18.29 -3.84
C MET A 284 14.45 -18.81 -3.55
N ASP A 285 15.47 -18.08 -3.99
CA ASP A 285 16.87 -18.51 -3.86
C ASP A 285 17.49 -18.21 -2.47
N ILE A 286 16.91 -17.25 -1.75
CA ILE A 286 17.45 -16.72 -0.49
C ILE A 286 16.67 -17.19 0.75
N MET A 287 15.43 -17.66 0.58
CA MET A 287 14.54 -17.93 1.72
C MET A 287 15.07 -19.00 2.68
N LYS A 288 15.87 -19.95 2.17
CA LYS A 288 16.56 -21.00 2.96
C LYS A 288 17.52 -20.47 4.03
N GLU A 289 17.92 -19.20 3.97
CA GLU A 289 18.84 -18.57 4.92
C GLU A 289 18.12 -17.99 6.16
N TYR A 290 16.78 -18.00 6.14
CA TYR A 290 15.92 -17.36 7.14
C TYR A 290 15.11 -18.38 7.93
N GLN A 291 14.85 -18.08 9.20
CA GLN A 291 14.07 -18.93 10.10
C GLN A 291 12.59 -18.51 10.15
N LEU A 292 12.30 -17.24 9.81
CA LEU A 292 10.96 -16.69 9.76
C LEU A 292 10.78 -15.83 8.51
N ILE A 293 9.67 -16.03 7.80
CA ILE A 293 9.20 -15.14 6.74
C ILE A 293 7.95 -14.41 7.21
N ILE A 294 7.95 -13.08 7.09
CA ILE A 294 6.80 -12.23 7.37
C ILE A 294 6.29 -11.63 6.07
N LEU A 295 5.06 -11.97 5.69
CA LEU A 295 4.37 -11.36 4.56
C LEU A 295 3.75 -10.03 4.98
N ALA A 296 4.14 -8.96 4.29
CA ALA A 296 3.46 -7.68 4.36
C ALA A 296 2.03 -7.79 3.78
N PRO A 297 1.11 -6.89 4.16
CA PRO A 297 -0.32 -7.02 3.84
C PRO A 297 -0.63 -7.20 2.34
N GLN A 298 0.21 -6.63 1.47
CA GLN A 298 0.04 -6.65 0.02
C GLN A 298 0.19 -8.04 -0.59
N VAL A 299 1.07 -8.85 -0.01
CA VAL A 299 1.41 -10.20 -0.50
C VAL A 299 0.83 -11.27 0.42
N ALA A 300 0.02 -10.89 1.41
CA ALA A 300 -0.63 -11.79 2.34
C ALA A 300 -1.61 -12.76 1.66
N SER A 301 -2.12 -12.42 0.47
CA SER A 301 -2.92 -13.33 -0.37
C SER A 301 -2.12 -14.55 -0.83
N ASN A 302 -0.79 -14.42 -0.92
CA ASN A 302 0.09 -15.49 -1.40
C ASN A 302 0.54 -16.41 -0.26
N TYR A 303 -0.09 -16.31 0.91
CA TYR A 303 0.27 -17.10 2.08
C TYR A 303 0.21 -18.61 1.80
N GLU A 304 -0.86 -19.09 1.18
CA GLU A 304 -0.99 -20.53 0.88
C GLU A 304 0.03 -21.00 -0.16
N ASP A 305 0.41 -20.14 -1.10
CA ASP A 305 1.39 -20.47 -2.14
C ASP A 305 2.78 -20.67 -1.56
N ILE A 306 3.26 -19.71 -0.75
CA ILE A 306 4.58 -19.80 -0.14
C ILE A 306 4.62 -20.80 1.02
N LYS A 307 3.47 -21.12 1.64
CA LYS A 307 3.39 -22.06 2.76
C LYS A 307 3.96 -23.43 2.42
N GLN A 308 3.71 -23.91 1.20
CA GLN A 308 4.24 -25.20 0.75
C GLN A 308 5.77 -25.21 0.74
N ASP A 309 6.39 -24.10 0.32
CA ASP A 309 7.84 -23.96 0.31
C ASP A 309 8.42 -23.75 1.71
N THR A 310 7.76 -22.95 2.56
CA THR A 310 8.21 -22.76 3.94
C THR A 310 8.11 -24.03 4.77
N ASP A 311 7.01 -24.78 4.64
CA ASP A 311 6.81 -26.04 5.36
C ASP A 311 7.86 -27.08 4.92
N ARG A 312 8.20 -27.14 3.62
CA ARG A 312 9.27 -28.00 3.10
C ARG A 312 10.65 -27.66 3.65
N LEU A 313 10.92 -26.38 3.88
CA LEU A 313 12.21 -25.88 4.37
C LEU A 313 12.27 -25.74 5.90
N GLY A 314 11.18 -26.02 6.61
CA GLY A 314 11.10 -25.84 8.07
C GLY A 314 11.13 -24.37 8.51
N ILE A 315 10.72 -23.45 7.63
CA ILE A 315 10.72 -22.01 7.88
C ILE A 315 9.36 -21.61 8.46
N LYS A 316 9.34 -20.79 9.51
CA LYS A 316 8.08 -20.23 10.04
C LYS A 316 7.52 -19.18 9.09
N LEU A 317 6.20 -19.13 8.94
CA LEU A 317 5.52 -18.20 8.05
C LEU A 317 4.40 -17.45 8.77
N ALA A 318 4.54 -16.12 8.80
CA ALA A 318 3.52 -15.21 9.30
C ALA A 318 3.01 -14.30 8.18
N LYS A 319 1.73 -13.94 8.25
CA LYS A 319 1.17 -12.83 7.46
C LYS A 319 0.67 -11.76 8.40
N THR A 320 0.75 -10.53 7.95
CA THR A 320 0.32 -9.37 8.71
C THR A 320 -0.86 -8.69 8.03
N GLN A 321 -1.72 -8.05 8.82
CA GLN A 321 -2.76 -7.18 8.29
C GLN A 321 -2.31 -5.72 8.27
N GLY A 322 -3.01 -4.85 7.52
CA GLY A 322 -2.66 -3.44 7.37
C GLY A 322 -2.34 -2.73 8.69
N ALA A 323 -3.30 -2.69 9.62
CA ALA A 323 -3.13 -1.99 10.90
C ALA A 323 -2.06 -2.62 11.80
N GLU A 324 -1.99 -3.95 11.84
CA GLU A 324 -0.98 -4.70 12.59
C GLU A 324 0.42 -4.39 12.07
N TYR A 325 0.64 -4.49 10.76
CA TYR A 325 1.93 -4.21 10.14
C TYR A 325 2.45 -2.81 10.49
N ILE A 326 1.57 -1.80 10.48
CA ILE A 326 1.94 -0.44 10.85
C ILE A 326 2.37 -0.36 12.31
N LYS A 327 1.63 -0.99 13.22
CA LYS A 327 2.00 -1.04 14.64
C LYS A 327 3.42 -1.60 14.78
N LEU A 328 3.72 -2.73 14.12
CA LEU A 328 5.05 -3.34 14.15
C LEU A 328 6.14 -2.44 13.53
N THR A 329 5.82 -1.65 12.50
CA THR A 329 6.81 -0.70 11.92
C THR A 329 7.11 0.51 12.80
N ARG A 330 6.22 0.84 13.75
CA ARG A 330 6.34 2.02 14.62
C ARG A 330 6.77 1.69 16.04
N ASP A 331 6.48 0.47 16.49
CA ASP A 331 6.75 -0.03 17.82
C ASP A 331 7.69 -1.23 17.73
N GLY A 332 8.97 -0.97 17.99
CA GLY A 332 10.03 -1.98 17.88
C GLY A 332 9.88 -3.14 18.86
N GLN A 333 9.38 -2.88 20.07
CA GLN A 333 9.13 -3.93 21.05
C GLN A 333 7.99 -4.84 20.57
N ALA A 334 6.89 -4.26 20.09
CA ALA A 334 5.80 -5.04 19.51
C ALA A 334 6.25 -5.86 18.30
N ALA A 335 7.20 -5.35 17.50
CA ALA A 335 7.79 -6.09 16.38
C ALA A 335 8.58 -7.31 16.84
N LEU A 336 9.40 -7.18 17.88
CA LEU A 336 10.16 -8.30 18.46
C LEU A 336 9.24 -9.33 19.13
N ASP A 337 8.23 -8.86 19.88
CA ASP A 337 7.23 -9.74 20.50
C ASP A 337 6.47 -10.54 19.44
N PHE A 338 6.11 -9.91 18.32
CA PHE A 338 5.46 -10.58 17.20
C PHE A 338 6.35 -11.68 16.60
N VAL A 339 7.66 -11.43 16.45
CA VAL A 339 8.62 -12.45 15.99
C VAL A 339 8.68 -13.61 16.97
N GLN A 340 8.80 -13.32 18.27
CA GLN A 340 8.88 -14.36 19.31
C GLN A 340 7.64 -15.27 19.31
N GLN A 341 6.44 -14.69 19.16
CA GLN A 341 5.18 -15.44 19.10
C GLN A 341 5.11 -16.46 17.95
N GLN A 342 5.90 -16.30 16.88
CA GLN A 342 5.91 -17.26 15.76
C GLN A 342 6.72 -18.52 16.06
N PHE A 343 7.58 -18.48 17.08
CA PHE A 343 8.38 -19.62 17.52
C PHE A 343 7.79 -20.35 18.73
N GLU A 344 6.86 -19.71 19.45
CA GLU A 344 6.13 -20.31 20.56
C GLU A 344 4.93 -21.19 20.10
N ASN A 345 4.51 -21.06 18.83
CA ASN A 345 3.42 -21.83 18.19
C ASN A 345 3.93 -22.81 17.14
#